data_AF-A0A3B9AFF6-F1
#
_entry.id   AF-A0A3B9AFF6-F1
#
_cell.length_a   1.000
_cell.length_b   1.000
_cell.length_c   1.000
_cell.angle_alpha   90.00
_cell.angle_beta   90.00
_cell.angle_gamma   90.00
#
_symmetry.space_group_name_H-M   'P 1'
#
loop_
_entity.id
_entity.type
_entity.pdbx_description
1 polymer ?
#
loop_
_entity_poly.entity_id
_entity_poly.type
_entity_poly.pdbx_seq_one_letter_code
_entity_poly.pdbx_strand_id
1 'polypeptide(L)'
;MPTLLVTHAACFAHETPPGHPECVDRLRAVLGSLEAEEFMLLERVEAPRATREQLARVHPESHIARLEEIAPEEGFRRIDA
;
A
#
# COMPACT_ATOMS: atom_id res chain seq x y z
N MET A 1 -9.40 21.37 12.55
CA MET A 1 -8.44 20.84 11.56
C MET A 1 -9.13 19.69 10.85
N PRO A 2 -9.13 19.64 9.50
CA PRO A 2 -9.63 18.47 8.79
C PRO A 2 -8.72 17.27 9.06
N THR A 3 -9.30 16.07 9.09
CA THR A 3 -8.55 14.82 9.17
C THR A 3 -8.60 14.15 7.80
N LEU A 4 -7.43 13.81 7.26
CA LEU A 4 -7.30 13.20 5.94
C LEU A 4 -7.36 11.67 6.02
N LEU A 5 -8.12 11.07 5.11
CA LEU A 5 -8.08 9.64 4.79
C LEU A 5 -7.38 9.47 3.44
N VAL A 6 -6.17 8.91 3.46
CA VAL A 6 -5.32 8.73 2.28
C VAL A 6 -5.30 7.25 1.90
N THR A 7 -5.68 6.92 0.66
CA THR A 7 -5.64 5.55 0.13
C THR A 7 -5.57 5.56 -1.40
N HIS A 8 -5.35 4.42 -2.06
CA HIS A 8 -5.39 4.32 -3.52
C HIS A 8 -5.95 2.95 -3.94
N ALA A 9 -6.77 2.94 -4.99
CA ALA A 9 -7.31 1.72 -5.58
C ALA A 9 -6.24 0.65 -5.91
N ALA A 10 -5.01 1.05 -6.27
CA ALA A 10 -3.92 0.13 -6.57
C ALA A 10 -3.57 -0.81 -5.38
N CYS A 11 -3.81 -0.38 -4.14
CA CYS A 11 -3.57 -1.21 -2.96
C CYS A 11 -4.48 -2.45 -2.90
N PHE A 12 -5.63 -2.44 -3.57
CA PHE A 12 -6.50 -3.63 -3.66
C PHE A 12 -5.97 -4.72 -4.59
N ALA A 13 -5.00 -4.39 -5.45
CA ALA A 13 -4.33 -5.35 -6.31
C ALA A 13 -3.09 -5.98 -5.64
N HIS A 14 -2.81 -5.67 -4.37
CA HIS A 14 -1.75 -6.32 -3.62
C HIS A 14 -2.19 -7.72 -3.17
N GLU A 15 -1.94 -8.70 -4.03
CA GLU A 15 -2.16 -10.10 -3.72
C GLU A 15 -1.01 -10.65 -2.89
N THR A 16 -1.36 -11.42 -1.86
CA THR A 16 -0.41 -12.13 -1.00
C THR A 16 -0.69 -13.63 -1.02
N PRO A 17 0.28 -14.49 -0.68
CA PRO A 17 0.08 -15.93 -0.69
C PRO A 17 -1.10 -16.38 0.20
N PRO A 18 -1.78 -17.51 -0.14
CA PRO A 18 -2.86 -18.04 0.68
C PRO A 18 -2.45 -18.23 2.15
N GLY A 19 -3.28 -17.74 3.07
CA GLY A 19 -3.02 -17.82 4.52
C GLY A 19 -2.08 -16.75 5.06
N HIS A 20 -1.58 -15.83 4.23
CA HIS A 20 -0.75 -14.72 4.69
C HIS A 20 -1.58 -13.73 5.54
N PRO A 21 -1.11 -13.35 6.75
CA PRO A 21 -1.88 -12.48 7.64
C PRO A 21 -1.96 -11.04 7.13
N GLU A 22 -0.96 -10.59 6.36
CA GLU A 22 -1.03 -9.36 5.58
C GLU A 22 -1.79 -9.70 4.28
N CYS A 23 -3.05 -9.30 4.19
CA CYS A 23 -3.92 -9.56 3.04
C CYS A 23 -4.81 -8.35 2.74
N VAL A 24 -5.25 -8.26 1.48
CA VAL A 24 -6.11 -7.17 0.97
C VAL A 24 -7.41 -6.98 1.76
N ASP A 25 -7.94 -8.03 2.40
CA ASP A 25 -9.15 -7.94 3.21
C ASP A 25 -8.99 -7.02 4.43
N ARG A 26 -7.76 -6.82 4.92
CA ARG A 26 -7.48 -5.83 5.96
C ARG A 26 -7.84 -4.42 5.51
N LEU A 27 -7.50 -4.06 4.27
CA LEU A 27 -7.81 -2.75 3.71
C LEU A 27 -9.32 -2.59 3.50
N ARG A 28 -10.00 -3.64 3.00
CA ARG A 28 -11.46 -3.66 2.86
C ARG A 28 -12.17 -3.43 4.19
N ALA A 29 -11.74 -4.13 5.24
CA ALA A 29 -12.33 -4.02 6.57
C ALA A 29 -12.18 -2.61 7.16
N VAL A 30 -10.98 -2.02 7.04
CA VAL A 30 -10.73 -0.65 7.53
C VAL A 30 -11.56 0.36 6.74
N LEU A 31 -11.50 0.33 5.40
CA LEU A 31 -12.20 1.32 4.58
C LEU A 31 -13.73 1.19 4.72
N GLY A 32 -14.27 -0.03 4.77
CA GLY A 32 -15.69 -0.25 5.01
C GLY A 32 -16.15 0.28 6.38
N SER A 33 -15.31 0.17 7.41
CA SER A 33 -15.62 0.77 8.72
C SER A 33 -15.61 2.30 8.68
N LEU A 34 -14.73 2.88 7.85
CA LEU A 34 -14.62 4.32 7.63
C LEU A 34 -15.68 4.90 6.67
N GLU A 35 -16.63 4.09 6.20
CA GLU A 35 -17.83 4.55 5.48
C GLU A 35 -18.97 4.96 6.41
N ALA A 36 -18.88 4.64 7.71
CA ALA A 36 -19.92 4.98 8.68
C ALA A 36 -20.13 6.51 8.81
N GLU A 37 -21.35 6.90 9.22
CA GLU A 37 -21.79 8.30 9.30
C GLU A 37 -20.83 9.18 10.13
N GLU A 38 -20.29 8.62 11.21
CA GLU A 38 -19.30 9.27 12.10
C GLU A 38 -18.00 9.68 11.40
N PHE A 39 -17.69 9.11 10.23
CA PHE A 39 -16.48 9.38 9.43
C PHE A 39 -16.75 10.14 8.12
N MET A 40 -17.97 10.65 7.92
CA MET A 40 -18.32 11.40 6.70
C MET A 40 -17.51 12.69 6.53
N LEU A 41 -17.03 13.28 7.64
CA LEU A 41 -16.24 14.51 7.62
C LEU A 41 -14.75 14.30 7.34
N LEU A 42 -14.28 13.05 7.16
CA LEU A 42 -12.91 12.81 6.72
C LEU A 42 -12.73 13.31 5.28
N GLU A 43 -11.69 14.09 5.06
CA GLU A 43 -11.31 14.51 3.72
C GLU A 43 -10.58 13.35 3.03
N ARG A 44 -11.12 12.87 1.91
CA ARG A 44 -10.60 11.69 1.20
C ARG A 44 -9.74 12.13 0.03
N VAL A 45 -8.50 11.65 0.00
CA VAL A 45 -7.54 11.97 -1.06
C VAL A 45 -6.86 10.69 -1.56
N GLU A 46 -6.59 10.65 -2.87
CA GLU A 46 -5.84 9.55 -3.46
C GLU A 46 -4.35 9.70 -3.14
N ALA A 47 -3.71 8.61 -2.71
CA ALA A 47 -2.28 8.60 -2.45
C ALA A 47 -1.49 8.72 -3.77
N PRO A 48 -0.59 9.71 -3.93
CA PRO A 48 0.26 9.77 -5.11
C PRO A 48 1.31 8.67 -5.08
N ARG A 49 1.79 8.25 -6.25
CA ARG A 49 2.94 7.35 -6.36
C ARG A 49 4.20 8.06 -5.83
N ALA A 50 4.91 7.39 -4.91
CA ALA A 50 6.19 7.88 -4.43
C ALA A 50 7.23 7.93 -5.56
N THR A 51 8.03 9.00 -5.62
CA THR A 51 9.13 9.10 -6.58
C THR A 51 10.37 8.35 -6.08
N ARG A 52 11.26 7.98 -7.00
CA ARG A 52 12.51 7.30 -6.65
C ARG A 52 13.34 8.12 -5.67
N GLU A 53 13.42 9.43 -5.88
CA GLU A 53 14.15 10.37 -5.02
C GLU A 53 13.56 10.44 -3.62
N GLN A 54 12.24 10.27 -3.46
CA GLN A 54 11.60 10.20 -2.15
C GLN A 54 11.97 8.91 -1.41
N LEU A 55 11.99 7.77 -2.10
CA LEU A 55 12.41 6.49 -1.54
C LEU A 55 13.89 6.52 -1.10
N ALA A 56 14.75 7.15 -1.92
CA ALA A 56 16.19 7.25 -1.70
C ALA A 56 16.59 8.11 -0.49
N ARG A 57 15.64 8.83 0.14
CA ARG A 57 15.90 9.56 1.40
C ARG A 57 16.13 8.64 2.59
N VAL A 58 15.64 7.41 2.52
CA VAL A 58 15.73 6.41 3.60
C VAL A 58 16.46 5.16 3.14
N HIS A 59 16.22 4.73 1.90
CA HIS A 59 16.74 3.47 1.38
C HIS A 59 17.95 3.70 0.46
N PRO A 60 18.98 2.84 0.51
CA PRO A 60 20.05 2.85 -0.49
C PRO A 60 19.49 2.59 -1.90
N GLU A 61 20.07 3.22 -2.92
CA GLU A 61 19.68 3.01 -4.33
C GLU A 61 19.73 1.54 -4.75
N SER A 62 20.71 0.78 -4.24
CA SER A 62 20.85 -0.65 -4.52
C SER A 62 19.67 -1.48 -3.96
N HIS A 63 19.05 -1.04 -2.87
CA HIS A 63 17.87 -1.70 -2.33
C HIS A 63 16.65 -1.43 -3.21
N ILE A 64 16.45 -0.18 -3.63
CA ILE A 64 15.35 0.21 -4.51
C ILE A 64 15.45 -0.54 -5.84
N ALA A 65 16.62 -0.51 -6.48
CA ALA A 65 16.87 -1.22 -7.74
C ALA A 65 16.64 -2.73 -7.62
N ARG A 66 17.09 -3.34 -6.52
CA ARG A 66 16.84 -4.77 -6.25
C ARG A 66 15.34 -5.06 -6.16
N LEU A 67 14.55 -4.23 -5.46
CA LEU A 67 13.10 -4.45 -5.37
C LEU A 67 12.40 -4.36 -6.73
N GLU A 68 12.81 -3.40 -7.56
CA GLU A 68 12.30 -3.25 -8.94
C GLU A 68 12.65 -4.47 -9.81
N GLU A 69 13.87 -4.98 -9.71
CA GLU A 69 14.35 -6.14 -10.50
C GLU A 69 13.68 -7.46 -10.08
N ILE A 70 13.39 -7.61 -8.78
CA ILE A 70 12.86 -8.87 -8.27
C ILE A 70 11.33 -8.96 -8.33
N ALA A 71 10.63 -7.87 -8.67
CA ALA A 71 9.19 -7.85 -8.79
C ALA A 71 8.73 -8.93 -9.79
N PRO A 72 7.92 -9.91 -9.36
CA PRO A 72 7.50 -11.00 -10.25
C PRO A 72 6.52 -10.51 -11.31
N GLU A 73 6.65 -11.00 -12.55
CA GLU A 73 5.60 -10.88 -13.57
C GLU A 73 4.41 -11.79 -13.24
N GLU A 74 4.68 -12.96 -12.65
CA GLU A 74 3.69 -13.93 -12.21
C GLU A 74 4.08 -14.56 -10.86
N GLY A 75 3.07 -14.85 -10.04
CA GLY A 75 3.25 -15.51 -8.75
C GLY A 75 3.80 -14.59 -7.66
N PHE A 76 4.45 -15.19 -6.66
CA PHE A 76 4.94 -14.48 -5.47
C PHE A 76 6.44 -14.64 -5.31
N ARG A 77 7.11 -13.58 -4.85
CA ARG A 77 8.52 -13.63 -4.49
C ARG A 77 8.73 -13.16 -3.06
N ARG A 78 9.45 -13.96 -2.30
CA ARG A 78 9.86 -13.62 -0.93
C ARG A 78 11.05 -12.65 -0.96
N ILE A 79 10.97 -11.56 -0.19
CA ILE A 79 11.95 -10.46 -0.21
C ILE A 79 12.84 -10.49 1.05
N ASP A 80 12.33 -11.03 2.15
CA ASP A 80 12.95 -11.14 3.46
C ASP A 80 12.96 -12.58 4.01
N ALA A 81 13.69 -12.81 5.10
CA ALA A 81 13.94 -14.14 5.68
C ALA A 81 12.94 -14.53 6.78
#